data_AF-A0A937I293-F1
#
_entry.id   AF-A0A937I293-F1
#
_cell.length_a   1.000
_cell.length_b   1.000
_cell.length_c   1.000
_cell.angle_alpha   90.00
_cell.angle_beta   90.00
_cell.angle_gamma   90.00
#
_symmetry.space_group_name_H-M   'P 1'
#
loop_
_entity.id
_entity.type
_entity.pdbx_description
1 polymer ?
#
loop_
_entity_poly.entity_id
_entity_poly.type
_entity_poly.pdbx_seq_one_letter_code
_entity_poly.pdbx_strand_id
1 'polypeptide(L)'
;VERRLERALPGADAVMTLRLQKERMRQQLLTGLDRYHRDFGLSHERLALCGKPVPVLHPGPVNRGVEMTGALLDDPSICLVEEQVRNGVPIRMALLYLMAAAESAAEPALVSSSS
;
A
#
# COMPACT_ATOMS: atom_id res chain seq x y z
N VAL A 1 -18.49 4.67 5.64
CA VAL A 1 -17.34 3.81 5.98
C VAL A 1 -17.90 2.46 6.39
N GLU A 2 -17.65 1.41 5.59
CA GLU A 2 -17.99 0.03 5.94
C GLU A 2 -16.92 -0.53 6.89
N ARG A 3 -17.32 -1.38 7.85
CA ARG A 3 -16.44 -1.91 8.90
C ARG A 3 -16.27 -3.43 8.84
N ARG A 4 -17.09 -4.13 8.06
CA ARG A 4 -16.94 -5.58 7.81
C ARG A 4 -16.24 -5.77 6.48
N LEU A 5 -15.11 -6.48 6.50
CA LEU A 5 -14.31 -6.72 5.31
C LEU A 5 -15.14 -7.34 4.18
N GLU A 6 -15.97 -8.33 4.49
CA GLU A 6 -16.80 -9.06 3.52
C GLU A 6 -17.82 -8.16 2.80
N ARG A 7 -18.23 -7.06 3.44
CA ARG A 7 -19.15 -6.08 2.84
C ARG A 7 -18.43 -5.00 2.05
N ALA A 8 -17.15 -4.77 2.31
CA ALA A 8 -16.34 -3.78 1.63
C ALA A 8 -15.73 -4.31 0.32
N LEU A 9 -15.60 -5.63 0.18
CA LEU A 9 -14.97 -6.28 -0.98
C LEU A 9 -15.80 -6.28 -2.28
N PRO A 10 -17.14 -6.45 -2.28
CA PRO A 10 -17.91 -6.52 -3.51
C PRO A 10 -17.74 -5.28 -4.40
N GLY A 11 -17.35 -5.50 -5.65
CA GLY A 11 -17.17 -4.45 -6.64
C GLY A 11 -15.85 -3.69 -6.54
N ALA A 12 -14.94 -4.02 -5.61
CA ALA A 12 -13.62 -3.42 -5.55
C ALA A 12 -12.83 -3.68 -6.85
N ASP A 13 -12.05 -2.68 -7.29
CA ASP A 13 -11.13 -2.81 -8.44
C ASP A 13 -9.72 -3.20 -8.02
N ALA A 14 -9.36 -2.96 -6.76
CA ALA A 14 -8.10 -3.31 -6.13
C ALA A 14 -8.32 -3.38 -4.61
N VAL A 15 -7.51 -4.18 -3.91
CA VAL A 15 -7.57 -4.25 -2.44
C VAL A 15 -6.21 -3.92 -1.86
N MET A 16 -6.13 -2.83 -1.10
CA MET A 16 -4.91 -2.46 -0.37
C MET A 16 -5.04 -2.81 1.10
N THR A 17 -4.20 -3.73 1.56
CA THR A 17 -4.06 -4.03 3.00
C THR A 17 -3.02 -3.11 3.62
N LEU A 18 -3.11 -2.92 4.94
CA LEU A 18 -2.21 -2.08 5.70
C LEU A 18 -1.57 -2.88 6.84
N ARG A 19 -0.35 -2.46 7.20
CA ARG A 19 0.40 -3.07 8.29
C ARG A 19 -0.30 -2.81 9.62
N LEU A 20 -0.56 -3.87 10.37
CA LEU A 20 -0.99 -3.73 11.76
C LEU A 20 0.19 -3.24 12.63
N GLN A 21 0.15 -1.96 13.04
CA GLN A 21 1.19 -1.31 13.85
C GLN A 21 0.94 -1.50 15.36
N LYS A 22 1.15 -2.72 15.86
CA LYS A 22 0.97 -3.07 17.28
C LYS A 22 1.76 -2.16 18.21
N GLU A 23 2.96 -1.78 17.78
CA GLU A 23 3.90 -0.93 18.53
C GLU A 23 3.35 0.47 18.83
N ARG A 24 2.27 0.89 18.15
CA ARG A 24 1.63 2.20 18.35
C ARG A 24 0.33 2.14 19.15
N MET A 25 -0.14 0.95 19.51
CA MET A 25 -1.40 0.77 20.19
C MET A 25 -1.21 0.92 21.70
N ARG A 26 -1.68 2.06 22.26
CA ARG A 26 -1.58 2.38 23.71
C ARG A 26 -2.56 1.59 24.58
N GLN A 27 -3.54 0.93 23.98
CA GLN A 27 -4.57 0.14 24.66
C GLN A 27 -4.59 -1.28 24.08
N GLN A 28 -4.90 -2.29 24.90
CA GLN A 28 -5.10 -3.68 24.49
C GLN A 28 -6.41 -3.87 23.71
N LEU A 29 -6.55 -3.14 22.59
CA LEU A 29 -7.70 -3.24 21.68
C LEU A 29 -7.70 -4.56 20.88
N LEU A 30 -6.57 -5.26 20.87
CA LEU A 30 -6.41 -6.55 20.23
C LEU A 30 -6.40 -7.66 21.28
N THR A 31 -7.34 -8.58 21.14
CA THR A 31 -7.37 -9.82 21.93
C THR A 31 -6.37 -10.87 21.43
N GLY A 32 -5.85 -10.72 20.20
CA GLY A 32 -4.88 -11.62 19.58
C GLY A 32 -4.78 -11.42 18.06
N LEU A 33 -3.64 -11.82 17.47
CA LEU A 33 -3.40 -11.69 16.02
C LEU A 33 -4.26 -12.64 15.20
N ASP A 34 -4.51 -13.85 15.70
CA ASP A 34 -5.36 -14.82 15.01
C ASP A 34 -6.80 -14.33 14.92
N ARG A 35 -7.28 -13.66 15.98
CA ARG A 35 -8.58 -13.01 15.99
C ARG A 35 -8.62 -11.87 14.96
N TYR A 36 -7.57 -11.03 14.92
CA TYR A 36 -7.47 -9.99 13.90
C TYR A 36 -7.49 -10.59 12.48
N HIS A 37 -6.70 -11.62 12.21
CA HIS A 37 -6.64 -12.26 10.90
C HIS A 37 -8.00 -12.87 10.51
N ARG A 38 -8.65 -13.57 11.44
CA ARG A 38 -9.99 -14.10 11.20
C ARG A 38 -10.99 -13.01 10.90
N ASP A 39 -10.92 -11.86 11.57
CA ASP A 39 -11.94 -10.81 11.39
C ASP A 39 -11.62 -9.86 10.21
N PHE A 40 -10.33 -9.65 9.86
CA PHE A 40 -9.87 -8.62 8.92
C PHE A 40 -8.74 -9.04 7.97
N GLY A 41 -8.17 -10.24 8.12
CA GLY A 41 -7.08 -10.73 7.28
C GLY A 41 -7.54 -11.04 5.86
N LEU A 42 -6.81 -10.59 4.85
CA LEU A 42 -7.13 -10.88 3.46
C LEU A 42 -6.62 -12.27 3.05
N SER A 43 -7.45 -13.03 2.34
CA SER A 43 -7.16 -14.35 1.78
C SER A 43 -7.72 -14.46 0.36
N HIS A 44 -7.30 -15.47 -0.41
CA HIS A 44 -7.89 -15.77 -1.71
C HIS A 44 -9.40 -15.97 -1.65
N GLU A 45 -9.90 -16.68 -0.63
CA GLU A 45 -11.32 -16.92 -0.43
C GLU A 45 -12.10 -15.61 -0.27
N ARG A 46 -11.58 -14.68 0.53
CA ARG A 46 -12.18 -13.35 0.69
C ARG A 46 -12.12 -12.54 -0.60
N LEU A 47 -11.01 -12.60 -1.34
CA LEU A 47 -10.90 -11.89 -2.61
C LEU A 47 -11.94 -12.32 -3.65
N ALA A 48 -12.41 -13.57 -3.61
CA ALA A 48 -13.50 -14.02 -4.47
C ALA A 48 -14.77 -13.19 -4.29
N LEU A 49 -14.99 -12.58 -3.12
CA LEU A 49 -16.13 -11.70 -2.85
C LEU A 49 -16.12 -10.41 -3.69
N CYS A 50 -14.98 -10.03 -4.28
CA CYS A 50 -14.92 -8.90 -5.19
C CYS A 50 -15.72 -9.16 -6.48
N GLY A 51 -16.02 -10.43 -6.80
CA GLY A 51 -16.76 -10.84 -7.99
C GLY A 51 -15.92 -10.86 -9.26
N LYS A 52 -14.63 -10.52 -9.17
CA LYS A 52 -13.65 -10.52 -10.26
C LYS A 52 -12.23 -10.65 -9.71
N PRO A 53 -11.24 -11.06 -10.52
CA PRO A 53 -9.83 -10.94 -10.16
C PRO A 53 -9.47 -9.48 -9.93
N VAL A 54 -8.81 -9.19 -8.81
CA VAL A 54 -8.37 -7.84 -8.44
C VAL A 54 -6.93 -7.87 -7.94
N PRO A 55 -6.10 -6.87 -8.27
CA PRO A 55 -4.77 -6.76 -7.72
C PRO A 55 -4.82 -6.46 -6.21
N VAL A 56 -3.85 -7.03 -5.51
CA VAL A 56 -3.63 -6.81 -4.08
C VAL A 56 -2.40 -5.94 -3.87
N LEU A 57 -2.54 -4.94 -3.02
CA LEU A 57 -1.52 -3.94 -2.73
C LEU A 57 -1.25 -3.92 -1.23
N HIS A 58 -0.05 -3.51 -0.86
CA HIS A 58 0.32 -3.18 0.52
C HIS A 58 1.56 -2.27 0.52
N PRO A 59 1.58 -1.16 1.28
CA PRO A 59 2.71 -0.23 1.32
C PRO A 59 4.01 -0.76 1.99
N GLY A 60 4.04 -2.02 2.41
CA GLY A 60 5.09 -2.64 3.23
C GLY A 60 5.38 -2.02 4.62
N PRO A 61 6.21 -2.69 5.44
CA PRO A 61 6.46 -4.14 5.38
C PRO A 61 5.20 -4.91 5.77
N VAL A 62 4.99 -6.08 5.16
CA VAL A 62 3.80 -6.93 5.43
C VAL A 62 4.07 -7.84 6.63
N ASN A 63 3.16 -7.88 7.60
CA ASN A 63 3.13 -8.93 8.63
C ASN A 63 2.40 -10.16 8.04
N ARG A 64 3.19 -11.10 7.51
CA ARG A 64 2.69 -12.37 6.97
C ARG A 64 1.82 -13.11 7.99
N GLY A 65 0.63 -13.53 7.56
CA GLY A 65 -0.34 -14.26 8.39
C GLY A 65 -1.16 -13.38 9.35
N VAL A 66 -1.00 -12.05 9.31
CA VAL A 66 -1.78 -11.12 10.14
C VAL A 66 -2.80 -10.37 9.27
N GLU A 67 -2.38 -9.35 8.53
CA GLU A 67 -3.27 -8.63 7.59
C GLU A 67 -3.52 -9.37 6.28
N MET A 68 -2.64 -10.31 5.91
CA MET A 68 -2.76 -11.06 4.66
C MET A 68 -2.17 -12.47 4.82
N THR A 69 -2.79 -13.48 4.21
CA THR A 69 -2.24 -14.84 4.20
C THR A 69 -0.88 -14.88 3.49
N GLY A 70 -0.02 -15.81 3.90
CA GLY A 70 1.26 -16.00 3.23
C GLY A 70 1.10 -16.42 1.77
N ALA A 71 0.19 -17.36 1.50
CA ALA A 71 -0.09 -17.81 0.13
C ALA A 71 -0.53 -16.68 -0.80
N LEU A 72 -1.31 -15.70 -0.30
CA LEU A 72 -1.71 -14.54 -1.10
C LEU A 72 -0.55 -13.58 -1.34
N LEU A 73 0.30 -13.36 -0.33
CA LEU A 73 1.51 -12.55 -0.48
C LEU A 73 2.45 -13.14 -1.55
N ASP A 74 2.50 -14.47 -1.66
CA ASP A 74 3.37 -15.21 -2.57
C ASP A 74 2.75 -15.49 -3.96
N ASP A 75 1.55 -14.95 -4.24
CA ASP A 75 0.86 -15.14 -5.51
C ASP A 75 1.16 -13.98 -6.49
N PRO A 76 2.11 -14.14 -7.42
CA PRO A 76 2.51 -13.05 -8.32
C PRO A 76 1.45 -12.72 -9.37
N SER A 77 0.41 -13.54 -9.53
CA SER A 77 -0.65 -13.29 -10.52
C SER A 77 -1.60 -12.17 -10.08
N ILE A 78 -1.67 -11.89 -8.77
CA ILE A 78 -2.57 -10.89 -8.18
C ILE A 78 -1.89 -9.97 -7.16
N CYS A 79 -0.82 -10.41 -6.48
CA CYS A 79 -0.13 -9.61 -5.47
C CYS A 79 0.91 -8.70 -6.12
N LEU A 80 0.72 -7.38 -5.99
CA LEU A 80 1.58 -6.36 -6.59
C LEU A 80 2.54 -5.71 -5.59
N VAL A 81 2.70 -6.25 -4.38
CA VAL A 81 3.53 -5.63 -3.32
C VAL A 81 4.98 -5.42 -3.78
N GLU A 82 5.59 -6.43 -4.41
CA GLU A 82 6.95 -6.32 -4.95
C GLU A 82 7.05 -5.31 -6.10
N GLU A 83 6.01 -5.24 -6.93
CA GLU A 83 5.92 -4.26 -8.00
C GLU A 83 5.78 -2.84 -7.46
N GLN A 84 5.03 -2.61 -6.38
CA GLN A 84 4.98 -1.31 -5.69
C GLN A 84 6.36 -0.87 -5.22
N VAL A 85 7.16 -1.80 -4.67
CA VAL A 85 8.54 -1.50 -4.24
C VAL A 85 9.40 -1.12 -5.44
N ARG A 86 9.34 -1.92 -6.52
CA ARG A 86 10.08 -1.69 -7.77
C ARG A 86 9.73 -0.33 -8.38
N ASN A 87 8.44 -0.01 -8.45
CA ASN A 87 7.92 1.23 -9.01
C ASN A 87 8.27 2.45 -8.15
N GLY A 88 8.59 2.26 -6.87
CA GLY A 88 9.05 3.33 -6.00
C GLY A 88 10.35 4.00 -6.46
N VAL A 89 11.25 3.28 -7.14
CA VAL A 89 12.51 3.86 -7.65
C VAL A 89 12.26 4.87 -8.78
N PRO A 90 11.62 4.49 -9.92
CA PRO A 90 11.38 5.44 -11.00
C PRO A 90 10.46 6.59 -10.59
N ILE A 91 9.48 6.36 -9.70
CA ILE A 91 8.64 7.44 -9.17
C ILE A 91 9.49 8.48 -8.42
N ARG A 92 10.39 8.05 -7.54
CA ARG A 92 11.28 8.97 -6.82
C ARG A 92 12.26 9.67 -7.76
N MET A 93 12.81 8.97 -8.75
CA MET A 93 13.66 9.58 -9.78
C MET A 93 12.92 10.68 -10.54
N ALA A 94 11.67 10.42 -10.96
CA ALA A 94 10.85 11.41 -11.64
C ALA A 94 10.56 12.63 -10.76
N LEU A 95 10.22 12.41 -9.47
CA LEU A 95 10.01 13.50 -8.52
C LEU A 95 11.28 14.34 -8.31
N LEU A 96 12.44 13.70 -8.12
CA LEU A 96 13.73 14.39 -7.97
C LEU A 96 14.09 15.18 -9.23
N TYR A 97 13.88 14.62 -10.41
CA TYR A 97 14.11 15.30 -11.68
C TYR A 97 13.24 16.56 -11.81
N LEU A 98 11.94 16.45 -11.52
CA LEU A 98 11.01 17.58 -11.59
C LEU A 98 11.37 18.68 -10.60
N MET A 99 11.78 18.32 -9.37
CA MET A 99 12.21 19.31 -8.37
C MET A 99 13.50 20.03 -8.80
N ALA A 100 14.51 19.29 -9.29
CA ALA A 100 15.74 19.89 -9.77
C ALA A 100 15.51 20.79 -11.00
N ALA A 101 14.66 20.36 -11.93
CA ALA A 101 14.31 21.16 -13.11
C ALA A 101 13.54 22.45 -12.74
N ALA A 102 12.65 22.39 -11.75
CA ALA A 102 11.93 23.57 -11.26
C ALA A 102 12.88 24.58 -10.58
N GLU A 103 13.89 24.11 -9.85
CA GLU A 103 14.93 24.96 -9.26
C GLU A 103 15.79 25.63 -10.34
N SER A 104 16.26 24.88 -11.34
CA SER A 104 17.02 25.43 -12.47
C SER A 104 16.22 26.45 -13.30
N ALA A 105 14.91 26.28 -13.42
CA ALA A 105 14.03 27.24 -14.09
C ALA A 105 13.82 28.54 -13.29
N ALA A 106 14.02 28.52 -11.97
CA ALA A 106 13.94 29.70 -11.11
C ALA A 106 15.24 30.54 -11.12
N GLU A 107 16.35 30.00 -11.65
CA GLU A 107 17.69 30.60 -11.59
C GLU A 107 18.16 31.51 -12.76
N PRO A 108 17.34 32.10 -13.67
CA PRO A 108 17.85 33.13 -14.60
C PRO A 108 17.67 34.59 -14.16
N ALA A 109 17.05 34.90 -13.01
CA ALA A 109 16.61 36.28 -12.72
C ALA A 109 17.55 37.17 -11.89
N LEU A 110 18.66 36.64 -11.34
CA LEU A 110 19.50 37.39 -10.37
C LEU A 110 20.89 37.81 -10.87
N VAL A 111 21.26 37.53 -12.13
CA VAL A 111 22.60 37.83 -12.68
C VAL A 111 22.56 38.84 -13.84
N SER A 112 21.69 39.86 -13.78
CA SER A 112 21.65 40.91 -14.82
C SER A 112 21.62 42.36 -14.29
N SER A 113 22.03 42.62 -13.04
CA SER A 113 22.04 43.99 -12.50
C SER A 113 23.32 44.33 -11.73
N SER A 114 24.47 44.17 -12.39
CA SER A 114 25.72 44.84 -11.96
C SER A 114 26.56 45.18 -13.19
N SER A 115 26.26 46.33 -13.78
CA SER A 115 27.16 47.17 -14.57
C SER A 115 27.35 48.49 -13.84
#